data_AF-A0AAN8V2B7-F1
#
_entry.id   AF-A0AAN8V2B7-F1
#
_cell.length_a   1.000
_cell.length_b   1.000
_cell.length_c   1.000
_cell.angle_alpha   90.00
_cell.angle_beta   90.00
_cell.angle_gamma   90.00
#
_symmetry.space_group_name_H-M   'P 1'
#
loop_
_entity.id
_entity.type
_entity.pdbx_description
1 polymer ?
#
loop_
_entity_poly.entity_id
_entity_poly.type
_entity_poly.pdbx_seq_one_letter_code
_entity_poly.pdbx_strand_id
1 'polypeptide(L)'
;MAIHLYKTSTPSTRNGAVDSQSQVKYNPRNNLIYGQHRCGKGRNARGIITAGHRGGGHKRLYRKIDFRRNEKDIYGRIVTIEYDPNRNAYICLIHYGDGEKRYILHPRGARIGDTIVSGTEVPIKMGNALPLSAISSSTSRKPYALEEACTVWEGVLIDQKEESTSTDMPLGTAIHNIEITLGKGGQLARAAGAVAKLIAKEGKSATLKLPSGEVRLISKNCSATVGQVGNVGVNQKSLGRAGSKCWLGKRPVVRGVVMNPVDHPHGGGEGRAPIGRKKPTTPWGYPALGRRSRKRNKYSDKLILRRRTNHLLKKINKLNTKAEKEVIISWSRASTIIPTMIGHTIAIHNGKEHLPIYITDRMVGHKLGEFVPTLNFRGHAKNDTRSRR
;
A
#
# COMPACT_ATOMS: atom_id res chain seq x y z
N MET A 1 6.01 -16.56 -5.63
CA MET A 1 6.44 -16.80 -7.03
C MET A 1 7.78 -16.14 -7.22
N ALA A 2 8.65 -16.80 -7.98
CA ALA A 2 10.00 -16.38 -8.26
C ALA A 2 10.03 -15.45 -9.49
N ILE A 3 11.15 -14.77 -9.69
CA ILE A 3 11.33 -13.89 -10.84
C ILE A 3 12.22 -14.58 -11.84
N HIS A 4 11.76 -14.63 -13.09
CA HIS A 4 12.53 -15.12 -14.21
C HIS A 4 13.21 -13.95 -14.91
N LEU A 5 14.53 -13.99 -14.97
CA LEU A 5 15.34 -13.04 -15.74
C LEU A 5 15.39 -13.48 -17.20
N TYR A 6 15.28 -12.54 -18.13
CA TYR A 6 15.47 -12.87 -19.55
C TYR A 6 16.94 -13.15 -19.85
N LYS A 7 17.20 -14.02 -20.84
CA LYS A 7 18.52 -14.11 -21.46
C LYS A 7 18.85 -12.79 -22.16
N THR A 8 20.11 -12.39 -22.13
CA THR A 8 20.65 -11.14 -22.68
C THR A 8 20.80 -11.21 -24.20
N SER A 9 19.73 -11.56 -24.93
CA SER A 9 19.77 -11.74 -26.39
C SER A 9 19.56 -10.44 -27.17
N THR A 10 18.87 -9.45 -26.61
CA THR A 10 18.67 -8.13 -27.23
C THR A 10 18.96 -7.02 -26.21
N PRO A 11 19.29 -5.79 -26.66
CA PRO A 11 19.48 -4.65 -25.74
C PRO A 11 18.26 -4.43 -24.82
N SER A 12 17.06 -4.72 -25.34
CA SER A 12 15.80 -4.54 -24.62
C SER A 12 15.53 -5.60 -23.54
N THR A 13 16.09 -6.80 -23.68
CA THR A 13 15.90 -7.91 -22.73
C THR A 13 16.99 -7.98 -21.67
N ARG A 14 18.11 -7.26 -21.83
CA ARG A 14 19.27 -7.28 -20.93
C ARG A 14 18.93 -7.13 -19.45
N ASN A 15 18.01 -6.22 -19.12
CA ASN A 15 17.58 -5.93 -17.75
C ASN A 15 16.10 -6.32 -17.51
N GLY A 16 15.55 -7.17 -18.37
CA GLY A 16 14.15 -7.54 -18.32
C GLY A 16 13.90 -8.67 -17.32
N ALA A 17 12.85 -8.52 -16.51
CA ALA A 17 12.45 -9.51 -15.52
C ALA A 17 10.94 -9.73 -15.56
N VAL A 18 10.50 -10.98 -15.43
CA VAL A 18 9.08 -11.39 -15.47
C VAL A 18 8.77 -12.32 -14.30
N ASP A 19 7.50 -12.37 -13.94
CA ASP A 19 7.00 -13.24 -12.88
C ASP A 19 6.93 -14.69 -13.37
N SER A 20 7.34 -15.65 -12.54
CA SER A 20 7.21 -17.08 -12.84
C SER A 20 5.74 -17.50 -12.75
N GLN A 21 5.14 -17.97 -13.84
CA GLN A 21 3.71 -18.30 -13.89
C GLN A 21 3.36 -19.74 -13.48
N SER A 22 4.23 -20.47 -12.79
CA SER A 22 4.15 -21.93 -12.61
C SER A 22 2.85 -22.45 -11.97
N GLN A 23 2.14 -21.65 -11.16
CA GLN A 23 0.85 -22.04 -10.55
C GLN A 23 -0.36 -21.27 -11.12
N VAL A 24 -0.14 -20.40 -12.10
CA VAL A 24 -1.19 -19.53 -12.64
C VAL A 24 -1.84 -20.21 -13.83
N LYS A 25 -3.12 -20.56 -13.69
CA LYS A 25 -3.91 -21.10 -14.81
C LYS A 25 -4.61 -19.96 -15.57
N TYR A 26 -4.79 -20.15 -16.87
CA TYR A 26 -5.58 -19.25 -17.72
C TYR A 26 -6.85 -19.98 -18.15
N ASN A 27 -8.01 -19.64 -17.56
CA ASN A 27 -9.28 -20.21 -18.00
C ASN A 27 -10.33 -19.10 -18.20
N PRO A 28 -10.61 -18.67 -19.45
CA PRO A 28 -11.33 -17.44 -19.72
C PRO A 28 -12.87 -17.58 -19.84
N ARG A 29 -13.49 -18.72 -19.49
CA ARG A 29 -14.92 -18.95 -19.72
C ARG A 29 -15.70 -19.02 -18.40
N ASN A 30 -16.16 -17.87 -17.89
CA ASN A 30 -17.08 -17.79 -16.75
C ASN A 30 -17.88 -16.47 -16.76
N ASN A 31 -19.11 -16.48 -16.25
CA ASN A 31 -20.04 -15.31 -16.11
C ASN A 31 -19.51 -14.18 -15.18
N LEU A 32 -18.29 -14.31 -14.67
CA LEU A 32 -17.62 -13.38 -13.77
C LEU A 32 -16.75 -12.35 -14.51
N ILE A 33 -16.80 -12.35 -15.83
CA ILE A 33 -15.96 -11.53 -16.72
C ILE A 33 -16.85 -10.58 -17.51
N TYR A 34 -16.50 -9.29 -17.55
CA TYR A 34 -17.22 -8.30 -18.34
C TYR A 34 -16.31 -7.44 -19.21
N GLY A 35 -16.85 -6.99 -20.35
CA GLY A 35 -16.17 -6.05 -21.24
C GLY A 35 -16.06 -4.66 -20.60
N GLN A 36 -14.84 -4.12 -20.48
CA GLN A 36 -14.62 -2.77 -19.97
C GLN A 36 -14.74 -1.73 -21.09
N HIS A 37 -15.95 -1.49 -21.58
CA HIS A 37 -16.20 -0.59 -22.73
C HIS A 37 -16.02 0.90 -22.38
N ARG A 38 -16.26 1.30 -21.12
CA ARG A 38 -16.20 2.70 -20.65
C ARG A 38 -14.87 3.05 -19.97
N CYS A 39 -13.74 2.67 -20.55
CA CYS A 39 -12.46 3.20 -20.09
C CYS A 39 -12.16 4.51 -20.83
N GLY A 40 -12.43 5.67 -20.21
CA GLY A 40 -12.13 6.98 -20.81
C GLY A 40 -10.65 7.23 -21.12
N LYS A 41 -9.75 6.28 -20.77
CA LYS A 41 -8.30 6.32 -21.03
C LYS A 41 -7.64 7.65 -20.62
N GLY A 42 -8.13 8.27 -19.54
CA GLY A 42 -7.66 9.56 -19.04
C GLY A 42 -8.57 10.76 -19.34
N ARG A 43 -9.67 10.55 -20.07
CA ARG A 43 -10.70 11.55 -20.34
C ARG A 43 -11.89 11.43 -19.41
N ASN A 44 -12.52 12.56 -19.10
CA ASN A 44 -13.79 12.62 -18.35
C ASN A 44 -15.01 12.46 -19.29
N ALA A 45 -16.22 12.58 -18.75
CA ALA A 45 -17.48 12.47 -19.51
C ALA A 45 -17.63 13.55 -20.61
N ARG A 46 -16.91 14.69 -20.51
CA ARG A 46 -16.88 15.75 -21.52
C ARG A 46 -15.82 15.53 -22.62
N GLY A 47 -15.07 14.43 -22.57
CA GLY A 47 -13.97 14.16 -23.50
C GLY A 47 -12.66 14.89 -23.19
N ILE A 48 -12.61 15.70 -22.13
CA ILE A 48 -11.42 16.46 -21.73
C ILE A 48 -10.43 15.55 -21.01
N ILE A 49 -9.15 15.66 -21.32
CA ILE A 49 -8.06 14.92 -20.64
C ILE A 49 -7.91 15.46 -19.21
N THR A 50 -8.32 14.69 -18.22
CA THR A 50 -8.18 15.03 -16.78
C THR A 50 -7.03 14.28 -16.12
N ALA A 51 -6.68 13.10 -16.64
CA ALA A 51 -5.52 12.34 -16.22
C ALA A 51 -4.61 12.10 -17.43
N GLY A 52 -3.52 12.89 -17.49
CA GLY A 52 -2.50 12.75 -18.51
C GLY A 52 -1.81 11.38 -18.48
N HIS A 53 -1.04 11.10 -19.53
CA HIS A 53 -0.19 9.90 -19.65
C HIS A 53 -0.95 8.56 -19.67
N ARG A 54 -2.26 8.57 -19.95
CA ARG A 54 -3.10 7.38 -20.11
C ARG A 54 -3.57 7.25 -21.56
N GLY A 55 -3.63 6.03 -22.07
CA GLY A 55 -4.08 5.73 -23.43
C GLY A 55 -3.34 4.56 -24.07
N GLY A 56 -3.85 4.07 -25.21
CA GLY A 56 -3.38 2.83 -25.82
C GLY A 56 -3.72 1.61 -24.95
N GLY A 57 -2.73 0.74 -24.74
CA GLY A 57 -2.82 -0.46 -23.91
C GLY A 57 -3.53 -1.65 -24.57
N HIS A 58 -3.18 -2.85 -24.13
CA HIS A 58 -3.86 -4.08 -24.56
C HIS A 58 -5.31 -4.10 -24.04
N LYS A 59 -6.24 -4.64 -24.83
CA LYS A 59 -7.65 -4.81 -24.43
C LYS A 59 -7.72 -5.74 -23.21
N ARG A 60 -8.55 -5.40 -22.23
CA ARG A 60 -8.69 -6.15 -20.98
C ARG A 60 -10.16 -6.41 -20.71
N LEU A 61 -10.44 -7.60 -20.23
CA LEU A 61 -11.71 -7.92 -19.62
C LEU A 61 -11.60 -7.70 -18.12
N TYR A 62 -12.66 -7.19 -17.50
CA TYR A 62 -12.70 -7.04 -16.06
C TYR A 62 -13.22 -8.31 -15.42
N ARG A 63 -12.53 -8.74 -14.37
CA ARG A 63 -12.97 -9.84 -13.51
C ARG A 63 -13.63 -9.29 -12.25
N LYS A 64 -14.89 -9.67 -12.03
CA LYS A 64 -15.71 -9.30 -10.87
C LYS A 64 -15.18 -9.98 -9.61
N ILE A 65 -14.40 -9.23 -8.83
CA ILE A 65 -13.95 -9.64 -7.49
C ILE A 65 -15.04 -9.36 -6.48
N ASP A 66 -15.25 -10.31 -5.58
CA ASP A 66 -15.97 -10.09 -4.33
C ASP A 66 -15.05 -9.48 -3.26
N PHE A 67 -15.08 -8.16 -3.12
CA PHE A 67 -14.37 -7.46 -2.05
C PHE A 67 -15.13 -7.46 -0.72
N ARG A 68 -16.41 -7.81 -0.72
CA ARG A 68 -17.28 -7.77 0.47
C ARG A 68 -17.32 -9.11 1.20
N ARG A 69 -17.12 -10.22 0.48
CA ARG A 69 -17.22 -11.59 0.99
C ARG A 69 -18.63 -11.83 1.53
N ASN A 70 -19.63 -11.72 0.63
CA ASN A 70 -21.03 -11.73 1.06
C ASN A 70 -21.52 -13.11 1.48
N GLU A 71 -20.93 -14.21 0.98
CA GLU A 71 -21.28 -15.55 1.48
C GLU A 71 -20.69 -15.71 2.88
N LYS A 72 -21.55 -15.67 3.90
CA LYS A 72 -21.16 -15.86 5.29
C LYS A 72 -21.42 -17.31 5.70
N ASP A 73 -20.50 -17.87 6.48
CA ASP A 73 -20.53 -19.18 7.11
C ASP A 73 -20.62 -20.37 6.13
N ILE A 74 -20.40 -20.11 4.83
CA ILE A 74 -20.33 -21.10 3.77
C ILE A 74 -18.87 -21.36 3.42
N TYR A 75 -18.47 -22.63 3.43
CA TYR A 75 -17.13 -23.05 3.02
C TYR A 75 -17.00 -23.02 1.50
N GLY A 76 -15.89 -22.48 1.02
CA GLY A 76 -15.51 -22.51 -0.38
C GLY A 76 -14.12 -23.08 -0.59
N ARG A 77 -13.92 -23.78 -1.71
CA ARG A 77 -12.63 -24.36 -2.10
C ARG A 77 -11.98 -23.53 -3.19
N ILE A 78 -10.68 -23.27 -3.05
CA ILE A 78 -9.89 -22.61 -4.11
C ILE A 78 -9.69 -23.58 -5.26
N VAL A 79 -10.20 -23.24 -6.45
CA VAL A 79 -10.08 -24.10 -7.64
C VAL A 79 -8.92 -23.68 -8.53
N THR A 80 -8.76 -22.37 -8.75
CA THR A 80 -7.69 -21.83 -9.59
C THR A 80 -7.09 -20.59 -8.97
N ILE A 81 -5.80 -20.36 -9.27
CA ILE A 81 -5.13 -19.08 -9.06
C ILE A 81 -4.87 -18.51 -10.45
N GLU A 82 -5.34 -17.28 -10.70
CA GLU A 82 -5.34 -16.66 -12.02
C GLU A 82 -4.65 -15.30 -12.03
N TYR A 83 -4.09 -14.96 -13.20
CA TYR A 83 -3.57 -13.62 -13.48
C TYR A 83 -4.69 -12.66 -13.81
N ASP A 84 -4.73 -11.49 -13.13
CA ASP A 84 -5.62 -10.40 -13.49
C ASP A 84 -4.91 -9.18 -14.08
N PRO A 85 -5.28 -8.73 -15.31
CA PRO A 85 -4.63 -7.59 -15.94
C PRO A 85 -5.09 -6.24 -15.38
N ASN A 86 -6.13 -6.18 -14.53
CA ASN A 86 -6.68 -4.91 -14.01
C ASN A 86 -6.12 -4.53 -12.64
N ARG A 87 -5.36 -5.43 -12.01
CA ARG A 87 -4.68 -5.21 -10.74
C ARG A 87 -3.30 -5.85 -10.78
N ASN A 88 -2.52 -5.65 -9.73
CA ASN A 88 -1.19 -6.25 -9.59
C ASN A 88 -1.23 -7.60 -8.86
N ALA A 89 -2.21 -7.79 -7.97
CA ALA A 89 -2.39 -9.05 -7.24
C ALA A 89 -2.98 -10.14 -8.13
N TYR A 90 -2.62 -11.40 -7.84
CA TYR A 90 -3.34 -12.55 -8.36
C TYR A 90 -4.73 -12.65 -7.74
N ILE A 91 -5.60 -13.42 -8.37
CA ILE A 91 -6.94 -13.72 -7.88
C ILE A 91 -7.13 -15.22 -7.76
N CYS A 92 -8.01 -15.64 -6.87
CA CYS A 92 -8.41 -17.02 -6.73
C CYS A 92 -9.87 -17.17 -7.16
N LEU A 93 -10.17 -18.21 -7.93
CA LEU A 93 -11.55 -18.66 -8.14
C LEU A 93 -11.94 -19.59 -6.99
N ILE A 94 -13.01 -19.24 -6.30
CA ILE A 94 -13.60 -20.04 -5.24
C ILE A 94 -14.88 -20.68 -5.77
N HIS A 95 -15.07 -21.95 -5.48
CA HIS A 95 -16.38 -22.62 -5.56
C HIS A 95 -16.88 -22.80 -4.13
N TYR A 96 -18.03 -22.19 -3.81
CA TYR A 96 -18.69 -22.36 -2.53
C TYR A 96 -19.56 -23.62 -2.51
N GLY A 97 -19.90 -24.11 -1.32
CA GLY A 97 -20.81 -25.23 -1.13
C GLY A 97 -22.15 -25.07 -1.86
N ASP A 98 -22.65 -23.83 -1.92
CA ASP A 98 -23.93 -23.46 -2.56
C ASP A 98 -23.88 -23.49 -4.10
N GLY A 99 -22.74 -23.86 -4.69
CA GLY A 99 -22.52 -23.86 -6.14
C GLY A 99 -22.15 -22.49 -6.73
N GLU A 100 -22.22 -21.42 -5.93
CA GLU A 100 -21.76 -20.10 -6.35
C GLU A 100 -20.25 -20.06 -6.58
N LYS A 101 -19.84 -19.30 -7.59
CA LYS A 101 -18.44 -19.09 -7.96
C LYS A 101 -18.09 -17.62 -7.83
N ARG A 102 -17.02 -17.30 -7.09
CA ARG A 102 -16.56 -15.91 -6.96
C ARG A 102 -15.04 -15.80 -7.05
N TYR A 103 -14.59 -14.63 -7.51
CA TYR A 103 -13.17 -14.28 -7.43
C TYR A 103 -12.86 -13.52 -6.14
N ILE A 104 -11.76 -13.90 -5.49
CA ILE A 104 -11.17 -13.14 -4.39
C ILE A 104 -9.75 -12.69 -4.73
N LEU A 105 -9.19 -11.78 -3.93
CA LEU A 105 -7.75 -11.54 -3.96
C LEU A 105 -7.01 -12.77 -3.45
N HIS A 106 -5.96 -13.18 -4.15
CA HIS A 106 -5.14 -14.32 -3.72
C HIS A 106 -4.38 -13.98 -2.43
N PRO A 107 -4.61 -14.69 -1.32
CA PRO A 107 -3.83 -14.55 -0.11
C PRO A 107 -2.50 -15.28 -0.26
N ARG A 108 -1.41 -14.69 0.25
CA ARG A 108 -0.06 -15.26 0.19
C ARG A 108 -0.05 -16.61 0.91
N GLY A 109 0.40 -17.64 0.21
CA GLY A 109 0.58 -18.98 0.77
C GLY A 109 -0.59 -19.93 0.54
N ALA A 110 -1.75 -19.43 0.10
CA ALA A 110 -2.85 -20.31 -0.26
C ALA A 110 -2.55 -21.11 -1.52
N ARG A 111 -2.94 -22.38 -1.51
CA ARG A 111 -2.77 -23.33 -2.59
C ARG A 111 -4.12 -23.68 -3.21
N ILE A 112 -4.08 -24.25 -4.40
CA ILE A 112 -5.26 -24.83 -5.02
C ILE A 112 -5.74 -25.98 -4.13
N GLY A 113 -7.02 -25.99 -3.81
CA GLY A 113 -7.66 -26.98 -2.95
C GLY A 113 -7.90 -26.51 -1.52
N ASP A 114 -7.32 -25.39 -1.08
CA ASP A 114 -7.53 -24.87 0.27
C ASP A 114 -8.99 -24.43 0.49
N THR A 115 -9.47 -24.64 1.70
CA THR A 115 -10.77 -24.16 2.17
C THR A 115 -10.68 -22.74 2.72
N ILE A 116 -11.67 -21.95 2.35
CA ILE A 116 -11.83 -20.55 2.72
C ILE A 116 -13.26 -20.34 3.18
N VAL A 117 -13.44 -19.59 4.26
CA VAL A 117 -14.76 -19.21 4.78
C VAL A 117 -14.75 -17.75 5.22
N SER A 118 -15.90 -17.10 5.17
CA SER A 118 -16.14 -15.76 5.70
C SER A 118 -17.21 -15.80 6.77
N GLY A 119 -17.08 -15.09 7.88
CA GLY A 119 -18.05 -15.20 8.97
C GLY A 119 -17.59 -14.50 10.25
N THR A 120 -18.43 -14.52 11.27
CA THR A 120 -18.11 -13.97 12.60
C THR A 120 -17.34 -14.97 13.46
N GLU A 121 -17.61 -16.26 13.33
CA GLU A 121 -17.07 -17.34 14.16
C GLU A 121 -16.19 -18.30 13.34
N VAL A 122 -15.21 -17.70 12.66
CA VAL A 122 -14.39 -18.39 11.66
C VAL A 122 -12.96 -18.59 12.17
N PRO A 123 -12.31 -19.74 11.89
CA PRO A 123 -10.92 -19.95 12.27
C PRO A 123 -9.99 -18.92 11.62
N ILE A 124 -8.97 -18.51 12.35
CA ILE A 124 -7.98 -17.50 11.93
C ILE A 124 -6.95 -18.18 11.02
N LYS A 125 -7.40 -18.49 9.80
CA LYS A 125 -6.60 -19.09 8.74
C LYS A 125 -6.38 -18.07 7.63
N MET A 126 -5.25 -18.18 6.93
CA MET A 126 -4.95 -17.33 5.78
C MET A 126 -6.06 -17.45 4.71
N GLY A 127 -6.59 -16.32 4.25
CA GLY A 127 -7.67 -16.26 3.27
C GLY A 127 -9.08 -16.17 3.85
N ASN A 128 -9.27 -16.53 5.11
CA ASN A 128 -10.57 -16.35 5.79
C ASN A 128 -10.85 -14.86 6.04
N ALA A 129 -12.12 -14.48 5.98
CA ALA A 129 -12.52 -13.10 6.23
C ALA A 129 -13.48 -13.00 7.41
N LEU A 130 -13.16 -12.12 8.35
CA LEU A 130 -13.90 -11.94 9.60
C LEU A 130 -13.89 -10.46 10.00
N PRO A 131 -14.88 -9.99 10.78
CA PRO A 131 -14.83 -8.65 11.34
C PRO A 131 -13.64 -8.50 12.30
N LEU A 132 -13.15 -7.28 12.48
CA LEU A 132 -12.05 -7.02 13.41
C LEU A 132 -12.43 -7.31 14.88
N SER A 133 -13.72 -7.35 15.20
CA SER A 133 -14.28 -7.80 16.48
C SER A 133 -14.34 -9.32 16.64
N ALA A 134 -14.21 -10.10 15.57
CA ALA A 134 -14.54 -11.53 15.61
C ALA A 134 -13.72 -12.32 16.62
N ILE A 135 -14.36 -13.40 17.08
CA ILE A 135 -13.86 -14.40 18.00
C ILE A 135 -13.47 -15.63 17.16
N SER A 136 -12.33 -16.24 17.46
CA SER A 136 -11.79 -17.42 16.80
C SER A 136 -12.43 -18.64 17.40
N SER A 137 -13.08 -19.46 16.57
CA SER A 137 -13.39 -20.83 16.94
C SER A 137 -12.07 -21.63 16.96
N SER A 138 -11.62 -22.02 18.15
CA SER A 138 -10.45 -22.90 18.34
C SER A 138 -10.75 -24.36 17.97
N THR A 139 -11.98 -24.68 17.58
CA THR A 139 -12.41 -26.05 17.35
C THR A 139 -12.17 -26.47 15.91
N SER A 140 -11.12 -27.28 15.69
CA SER A 140 -11.01 -28.13 14.51
C SER A 140 -12.06 -29.26 14.59
N ARG A 141 -13.35 -28.95 14.42
CA ARG A 141 -14.32 -29.99 14.07
C ARG A 141 -14.01 -30.43 12.65
N LYS A 142 -13.30 -31.56 12.51
CA LYS A 142 -13.26 -32.29 11.25
C LYS A 142 -14.72 -32.50 10.81
N PRO A 143 -15.14 -32.05 9.63
CA PRO A 143 -16.45 -32.41 9.15
C PRO A 143 -16.37 -33.88 8.68
N TYR A 144 -17.22 -34.73 9.26
CA TYR A 144 -17.49 -36.13 8.91
C TYR A 144 -16.41 -37.16 9.28
N ALA A 145 -16.67 -37.87 10.39
CA ALA A 145 -16.42 -39.32 10.48
C ALA A 145 -17.67 -39.91 11.14
N LEU A 146 -18.29 -40.85 10.44
CA LEU A 146 -19.43 -41.63 10.90
C LEU A 146 -19.06 -42.42 12.17
N GLU A 147 -20.10 -42.61 12.98
CA GLU A 147 -20.29 -43.56 14.07
C GLU A 147 -19.22 -44.65 14.21
N GLU A 148 -18.59 -44.75 15.40
CA GLU A 148 -18.43 -46.02 16.11
C GLU A 148 -18.53 -45.75 17.62
N ALA A 149 -19.29 -46.61 18.30
CA ALA A 149 -19.67 -46.53 19.71
C ALA A 149 -18.72 -47.34 20.64
N CYS A 150 -18.92 -47.15 21.95
CA CYS A 150 -18.30 -47.83 23.12
C CYS A 150 -16.82 -47.46 23.39
N THR A 151 -16.37 -47.20 24.62
CA THR A 151 -16.81 -47.72 25.92
C THR A 151 -16.39 -46.77 27.05
N VAL A 152 -17.19 -46.70 28.10
CA VAL A 152 -16.89 -46.06 29.41
C VAL A 152 -15.67 -46.75 30.05
N TRP A 153 -14.84 -46.04 30.82
CA TRP A 153 -14.50 -46.35 32.22
C TRP A 153 -13.47 -45.36 32.82
N GLU A 154 -13.69 -45.15 34.13
CA GLU A 154 -12.89 -44.47 35.16
C GLU A 154 -12.89 -42.94 35.23
N GLY A 155 -13.47 -42.49 36.35
CA GLY A 155 -13.62 -41.10 36.72
C GLY A 155 -12.30 -40.47 37.12
N VAL A 156 -12.06 -39.32 36.50
CA VAL A 156 -11.36 -38.21 37.12
C VAL A 156 -12.23 -37.00 36.80
N LEU A 157 -12.97 -36.50 37.79
CA LEU A 157 -13.62 -35.19 37.71
C LEU A 157 -12.50 -34.15 37.76
N ILE A 158 -11.86 -33.93 36.62
CA ILE A 158 -11.04 -32.75 36.40
C ILE A 158 -12.07 -31.64 36.20
N ASP A 159 -12.27 -30.83 37.24
CA ASP A 159 -12.85 -29.50 37.10
C ASP A 159 -11.93 -28.68 36.19
N GLN A 160 -12.06 -28.90 34.88
CA GLN A 160 -11.65 -27.96 33.86
C GLN A 160 -12.61 -26.77 34.02
N LYS A 161 -12.27 -25.87 34.93
CA LYS A 161 -12.77 -24.51 34.90
C LYS A 161 -12.30 -23.94 33.56
N GLU A 162 -13.10 -24.11 32.52
CA GLU A 162 -12.92 -23.46 31.23
C GLU A 162 -13.04 -21.96 31.49
N GLU A 163 -11.91 -21.35 31.82
CA GLU A 163 -11.75 -19.93 31.83
C GLU A 163 -11.98 -19.48 30.39
N SER A 164 -13.16 -18.92 30.13
CA SER A 164 -13.60 -18.46 28.81
C SER A 164 -12.72 -17.29 28.37
N THR A 165 -11.50 -17.58 27.89
CA THR A 165 -10.65 -16.58 27.26
C THR A 165 -11.32 -16.24 25.94
N SER A 166 -12.02 -15.11 25.89
CA SER A 166 -12.66 -14.59 24.67
C SER A 166 -11.63 -14.56 23.53
N THR A 167 -11.74 -15.48 22.58
CA THR A 167 -10.74 -15.71 21.54
C THR A 167 -10.81 -14.67 20.41
N ASP A 168 -10.82 -13.39 20.74
CA ASP A 168 -10.75 -12.29 19.78
C ASP A 168 -9.64 -12.45 18.71
N MET A 169 -9.84 -11.94 17.47
CA MET A 169 -8.78 -11.85 16.46
C MET A 169 -7.49 -11.29 17.10
N PRO A 170 -6.37 -12.04 17.11
CA PRO A 170 -5.25 -11.67 17.94
C PRO A 170 -4.61 -10.37 17.46
N LEU A 171 -4.11 -9.60 18.41
CA LEU A 171 -3.29 -8.44 18.11
C LEU A 171 -2.03 -8.90 17.36
N GLY A 172 -1.54 -8.06 16.45
CA GLY A 172 -0.40 -8.38 15.60
C GLY A 172 -0.73 -9.19 14.34
N THR A 173 -1.96 -9.69 14.19
CA THR A 173 -2.40 -10.41 12.98
C THR A 173 -2.18 -9.60 11.71
N ALA A 174 -1.66 -10.29 10.70
CA ALA A 174 -1.54 -9.75 9.35
C ALA A 174 -2.91 -9.84 8.67
N ILE A 175 -3.38 -8.72 8.15
CA ILE A 175 -4.69 -8.60 7.49
C ILE A 175 -4.58 -7.80 6.19
N HIS A 176 -5.49 -8.07 5.27
CA HIS A 176 -5.62 -7.38 3.99
C HIS A 176 -7.09 -7.24 3.58
N ASN A 177 -7.36 -6.54 2.48
CA ASN A 177 -8.73 -6.28 2.01
C ASN A 177 -9.68 -5.73 3.09
N ILE A 178 -9.25 -4.66 3.78
CA ILE A 178 -9.96 -4.14 4.96
C ILE A 178 -11.01 -3.11 4.55
N GLU A 179 -12.21 -3.20 5.14
CA GLU A 179 -13.26 -2.19 4.99
C GLU A 179 -12.92 -0.90 5.75
N ILE A 180 -13.21 0.26 5.16
CA ILE A 180 -13.12 1.55 5.87
C ILE A 180 -14.45 1.87 6.56
N THR A 181 -15.55 1.53 5.87
CA THR A 181 -16.92 1.72 6.31
C THR A 181 -17.62 0.39 6.12
N LEU A 182 -18.35 -0.03 7.16
CA LEU A 182 -19.08 -1.29 7.20
C LEU A 182 -19.91 -1.51 5.92
N GLY A 183 -19.78 -2.69 5.30
CA GLY A 183 -20.61 -3.13 4.16
C GLY A 183 -20.25 -2.51 2.81
N LYS A 184 -19.29 -1.58 2.75
CA LYS A 184 -18.81 -1.03 1.46
C LYS A 184 -17.73 -1.90 0.80
N GLY A 185 -17.36 -3.02 1.40
CA GLY A 185 -16.33 -3.93 0.92
C GLY A 185 -14.92 -3.42 1.19
N GLY A 186 -13.95 -4.32 1.05
CA GLY A 186 -12.55 -4.02 1.30
C GLY A 186 -12.01 -2.93 0.38
N GLN A 187 -11.44 -1.88 0.98
CA GLN A 187 -10.89 -0.72 0.28
C GLN A 187 -9.38 -0.58 0.51
N LEU A 188 -8.90 -0.98 1.69
CA LEU A 188 -7.49 -0.87 2.09
C LEU A 188 -6.73 -2.18 1.87
N ALA A 189 -5.41 -2.07 1.69
CA ALA A 189 -4.49 -3.20 1.55
C ALA A 189 -4.91 -4.23 0.48
N ARG A 190 -5.20 -3.77 -0.75
CA ARG A 190 -5.59 -4.63 -1.90
C ARG A 190 -4.46 -4.90 -2.90
N ALA A 191 -3.40 -4.10 -2.85
CA ALA A 191 -2.30 -4.21 -3.78
C ALA A 191 -1.50 -5.49 -3.51
N ALA A 192 -0.87 -6.04 -4.54
CA ALA A 192 0.07 -7.14 -4.43
C ALA A 192 1.11 -6.90 -3.31
N GLY A 193 1.30 -7.90 -2.46
CA GLY A 193 2.18 -7.82 -1.28
C GLY A 193 1.72 -6.87 -0.17
N ALA A 194 0.56 -6.22 -0.28
CA ALA A 194 0.07 -5.35 0.77
C ALA A 194 -0.32 -6.14 2.02
N VAL A 195 0.07 -5.60 3.18
CA VAL A 195 -0.27 -6.12 4.49
C VAL A 195 -0.54 -4.94 5.43
N ALA A 196 -1.61 -5.05 6.19
CA ALA A 196 -1.86 -4.24 7.37
C ALA A 196 -1.72 -5.12 8.61
N LYS A 197 -1.42 -4.50 9.76
CA LYS A 197 -1.35 -5.19 11.04
C LYS A 197 -2.37 -4.63 11.99
N LEU A 198 -3.11 -5.50 12.67
CA LEU A 198 -3.92 -5.13 13.83
C LEU A 198 -2.97 -4.81 14.99
N ILE A 199 -3.03 -3.60 15.55
CA ILE A 199 -2.17 -3.20 16.69
C ILE A 199 -2.91 -3.39 18.00
N ALA A 200 -4.09 -2.79 18.10
CA ALA A 200 -4.88 -2.73 19.32
C ALA A 200 -6.36 -2.72 18.98
N LYS A 201 -7.19 -3.14 19.94
CA LYS A 201 -8.64 -3.11 19.88
C LYS A 201 -9.15 -2.34 21.08
N GLU A 202 -9.71 -1.15 20.86
CA GLU A 202 -10.10 -0.24 21.94
C GLU A 202 -11.53 0.28 21.70
N GLY A 203 -12.41 0.11 22.69
CA GLY A 203 -13.81 0.55 22.59
C GLY A 203 -14.52 0.00 21.35
N LYS A 204 -15.07 0.89 20.51
CA LYS A 204 -15.77 0.55 19.26
C LYS A 204 -14.85 0.47 18.04
N SER A 205 -13.55 0.74 18.20
CA SER A 205 -12.58 0.83 17.10
C SER A 205 -11.41 -0.14 17.26
N ALA A 206 -10.78 -0.47 16.14
CA ALA A 206 -9.55 -1.21 16.03
C ALA A 206 -8.48 -0.29 15.44
N THR A 207 -7.30 -0.29 16.04
CA THR A 207 -6.14 0.48 15.61
C THR A 207 -5.32 -0.37 14.64
N LEU A 208 -5.24 0.06 13.38
CA LEU A 208 -4.53 -0.66 12.33
C LEU A 208 -3.30 0.10 11.85
N LYS A 209 -2.21 -0.63 11.63
CA LYS A 209 -1.04 -0.16 10.88
C LYS A 209 -1.21 -0.49 9.40
N LEU A 210 -1.40 0.53 8.58
CA LEU A 210 -1.58 0.38 7.13
C LEU A 210 -0.23 0.11 6.41
N PRO A 211 -0.26 -0.40 5.16
CA PRO A 211 0.95 -0.58 4.35
C PRO A 211 1.77 0.71 4.15
N SER A 212 1.13 1.87 4.24
CA SER A 212 1.78 3.19 4.16
C SER A 212 2.59 3.56 5.41
N GLY A 213 2.45 2.81 6.51
CA GLY A 213 2.96 3.15 7.84
C GLY A 213 2.06 4.08 8.65
N GLU A 214 0.94 4.54 8.07
CA GLU A 214 -0.11 5.27 8.80
C GLU A 214 -0.79 4.35 9.82
N VAL A 215 -1.06 4.88 11.01
CA VAL A 215 -1.84 4.20 12.06
C VAL A 215 -3.21 4.86 12.12
N ARG A 216 -4.26 4.05 11.98
CA ARG A 216 -5.63 4.52 11.74
C ARG A 216 -6.65 3.69 12.52
N LEU A 217 -7.65 4.36 13.09
CA LEU A 217 -8.85 3.75 13.67
C LEU A 217 -9.82 3.31 12.58
N ILE A 218 -10.31 2.09 12.71
CA ILE A 218 -11.38 1.51 11.90
C ILE A 218 -12.41 0.90 12.86
N SER A 219 -13.70 0.93 12.53
CA SER A 219 -14.72 0.27 13.37
C SER A 219 -14.43 -1.22 13.50
N LYS A 220 -14.61 -1.80 14.69
CA LYS A 220 -14.39 -3.23 14.92
C LYS A 220 -15.31 -4.12 14.05
N ASN A 221 -16.48 -3.62 13.67
CA ASN A 221 -17.44 -4.36 12.86
C ASN A 221 -17.01 -4.49 11.39
N CYS A 222 -16.02 -3.72 10.94
CA CYS A 222 -15.52 -3.78 9.58
C CYS A 222 -14.85 -5.12 9.28
N SER A 223 -15.16 -5.69 8.12
CA SER A 223 -14.56 -6.96 7.69
C SER A 223 -13.11 -6.79 7.21
N ALA A 224 -12.29 -7.81 7.47
CA ALA A 224 -10.93 -7.92 6.97
C ALA A 224 -10.60 -9.37 6.64
N THR A 225 -9.72 -9.59 5.66
CA THR A 225 -9.23 -10.92 5.30
C THR A 225 -7.88 -11.17 5.97
N VAL A 226 -7.74 -12.32 6.63
CA VAL A 226 -6.50 -12.72 7.31
C VAL A 226 -5.44 -13.08 6.28
N GLY A 227 -4.21 -12.59 6.52
CA GLY A 227 -3.03 -12.81 5.70
C GLY A 227 -2.57 -11.58 4.92
N GLN A 228 -1.54 -11.77 4.11
CA GLN A 228 -0.98 -10.79 3.19
C GLN A 228 -1.49 -11.05 1.77
N VAL A 229 -1.65 -10.01 0.94
CA VAL A 229 -1.95 -10.21 -0.49
C VAL A 229 -0.77 -10.88 -1.19
N GLY A 230 -1.04 -11.86 -2.06
CA GLY A 230 -0.01 -12.53 -2.85
C GLY A 230 0.71 -11.63 -3.86
N ASN A 231 1.59 -12.24 -4.65
CA ASN A 231 2.49 -11.55 -5.60
C ASN A 231 3.41 -10.48 -4.94
N VAL A 232 4.15 -10.86 -3.90
CA VAL A 232 5.06 -9.94 -3.18
C VAL A 232 6.19 -9.42 -4.07
N GLY A 233 6.65 -10.23 -5.03
CA GLY A 233 7.77 -9.93 -5.94
C GLY A 233 7.46 -8.93 -7.06
N VAL A 234 6.22 -8.42 -7.17
CA VAL A 234 5.81 -7.56 -8.30
C VAL A 234 6.70 -6.31 -8.47
N ASN A 235 7.26 -5.79 -7.36
CA ASN A 235 8.08 -4.58 -7.37
C ASN A 235 9.49 -4.80 -7.95
N GLN A 236 9.95 -6.04 -7.97
CA GLN A 236 11.24 -6.41 -8.55
C GLN A 236 11.12 -6.63 -10.07
N LYS A 237 9.91 -6.59 -10.64
CA LYS A 237 9.68 -6.69 -12.08
C LYS A 237 10.22 -5.45 -12.81
N SER A 238 11.07 -5.66 -13.80
CA SER A 238 11.61 -4.62 -14.66
C SER A 238 11.07 -4.73 -16.08
N LEU A 239 10.41 -3.67 -16.56
CA LEU A 239 9.95 -3.55 -17.94
C LEU A 239 11.09 -2.95 -18.77
N GLY A 240 11.99 -3.80 -19.29
CA GLY A 240 13.22 -3.40 -20.00
C GLY A 240 13.05 -2.61 -21.31
N ARG A 241 11.82 -2.29 -21.73
CA ARG A 241 11.54 -1.52 -22.97
C ARG A 241 10.37 -0.55 -22.82
N ALA A 242 10.42 0.55 -23.57
CA ALA A 242 9.36 1.56 -23.59
C ALA A 242 8.00 1.00 -24.06
N GLY A 243 8.00 0.17 -25.11
CA GLY A 243 6.78 -0.45 -25.66
C GLY A 243 6.00 -1.28 -24.62
N SER A 244 6.69 -1.96 -23.70
CA SER A 244 6.04 -2.71 -22.61
C SER A 244 5.26 -1.79 -21.67
N LYS A 245 5.68 -0.53 -21.47
CA LYS A 245 4.90 0.46 -20.71
C LYS A 245 3.68 0.93 -21.50
N CYS A 246 3.79 1.08 -22.82
CA CYS A 246 2.68 1.44 -23.70
C CYS A 246 1.58 0.35 -23.69
N TRP A 247 1.95 -0.93 -23.66
CA TRP A 247 1.00 -2.04 -23.53
C TRP A 247 0.23 -2.04 -22.21
N LEU A 248 0.78 -1.40 -21.17
CA LEU A 248 0.09 -1.16 -19.90
C LEU A 248 -0.88 0.04 -19.94
N GLY A 249 -1.00 0.71 -21.07
CA GLY A 249 -1.82 1.91 -21.23
C GLY A 249 -1.17 3.17 -20.65
N LYS A 250 0.15 3.17 -20.48
CA LYS A 250 0.94 4.32 -20.02
C LYS A 250 1.61 4.98 -21.23
N ARG A 251 1.26 6.24 -21.50
CA ARG A 251 1.86 7.07 -22.56
C ARG A 251 3.16 7.72 -22.06
N PRO A 252 4.06 8.15 -22.97
CA PRO A 252 5.25 8.90 -22.59
C PRO A 252 4.89 10.18 -21.81
N VAL A 253 5.80 10.59 -20.93
CA VAL A 253 5.71 11.80 -20.11
C VAL A 253 6.77 12.77 -20.61
N VAL A 254 6.37 13.98 -20.99
CA VAL A 254 7.31 15.05 -21.34
C VAL A 254 7.62 15.85 -20.09
N ARG A 255 8.90 16.19 -19.87
CA ARG A 255 9.32 16.99 -18.71
C ARG A 255 8.98 18.46 -18.95
N GLY A 256 8.52 19.16 -17.91
CA GLY A 256 8.16 20.58 -18.01
C GLY A 256 9.29 21.52 -18.43
N VAL A 257 10.55 21.17 -18.13
CA VAL A 257 11.74 21.98 -18.52
C VAL A 257 11.95 22.00 -20.03
N VAL A 258 11.44 21.00 -20.75
CA VAL A 258 11.59 20.89 -22.21
C VAL A 258 10.46 21.63 -22.94
N MET A 259 9.40 22.03 -22.23
CA MET A 259 8.24 22.65 -22.83
C MET A 259 8.45 24.16 -23.02
N ASN A 260 7.52 24.82 -23.70
CA ASN A 260 7.51 26.27 -23.80
C ASN A 260 6.94 26.89 -22.50
N PRO A 261 7.22 28.18 -22.23
CA PRO A 261 6.70 28.88 -21.04
C PRO A 261 5.18 28.85 -20.90
N VAL A 262 4.45 28.76 -22.03
CA VAL A 262 2.97 28.66 -22.08
C VAL A 262 2.45 27.34 -21.51
N ASP A 263 3.19 26.23 -21.68
CA ASP A 263 2.73 24.89 -21.32
C ASP A 263 3.07 24.50 -19.88
N HIS A 264 4.22 24.95 -19.40
CA HIS A 264 4.71 24.60 -18.08
C HIS A 264 5.46 25.75 -17.43
N PRO A 265 5.30 25.98 -16.11
CA PRO A 265 6.03 27.03 -15.41
C PRO A 265 7.56 26.84 -15.29
N HIS A 266 8.11 25.78 -15.89
CA HIS A 266 9.56 25.53 -15.98
C HIS A 266 10.05 25.59 -17.43
N GLY A 267 9.15 25.85 -18.38
CA GLY A 267 9.46 25.84 -19.80
C GLY A 267 10.15 27.11 -20.26
N GLY A 268 10.80 27.02 -21.42
CA GLY A 268 11.60 28.08 -22.03
C GLY A 268 13.04 28.15 -21.53
N GLY A 269 13.68 29.30 -21.82
CA GLY A 269 15.12 29.50 -21.65
C GLY A 269 15.90 29.02 -22.88
N GLU A 270 17.05 29.65 -23.13
CA GLU A 270 17.97 29.23 -24.18
C GLU A 270 18.78 28.00 -23.71
N GLY A 271 18.77 26.95 -24.52
CA GLY A 271 19.42 25.69 -24.17
C GLY A 271 18.79 24.98 -22.97
N ARG A 272 19.61 24.31 -22.14
CA ARG A 272 19.13 23.60 -20.94
C ARG A 272 19.11 24.54 -19.75
N ALA A 273 17.93 24.97 -19.33
CA ALA A 273 17.76 25.83 -18.17
C ALA A 273 17.54 25.02 -16.86
N PRO A 274 18.03 25.52 -15.71
CA PRO A 274 17.58 25.07 -14.40
C PRO A 274 16.13 25.53 -14.13
N ILE A 275 15.55 25.12 -13.00
CA ILE A 275 14.14 25.41 -12.66
C ILE A 275 13.81 26.92 -12.64
N GLY A 276 14.79 27.78 -12.37
CA GLY A 276 14.63 29.25 -12.39
C GLY A 276 13.70 29.83 -11.32
N ARG A 277 13.14 29.00 -10.43
CA ARG A 277 12.17 29.38 -9.39
C ARG A 277 12.56 28.83 -8.03
N LYS A 278 12.10 29.49 -6.96
CA LYS A 278 12.37 29.10 -5.56
C LYS A 278 11.96 27.66 -5.23
N LYS A 279 10.90 27.14 -5.87
CA LYS A 279 10.43 25.76 -5.68
C LYS A 279 9.97 25.17 -7.01
N PRO A 280 10.18 23.87 -7.25
CA PRO A 280 9.61 23.19 -8.41
C PRO A 280 8.08 23.17 -8.33
N THR A 281 7.42 23.46 -9.44
CA THR A 281 5.96 23.52 -9.58
C THR A 281 5.41 22.43 -10.50
N THR A 282 4.14 22.10 -10.31
CA THR A 282 3.34 21.28 -11.24
C THR A 282 2.99 22.09 -12.50
N PRO A 283 2.45 21.46 -13.56
CA PRO A 283 2.00 22.19 -14.75
C PRO A 283 1.00 23.32 -14.45
N TRP A 284 0.20 23.17 -13.38
CA TRP A 284 -0.75 24.18 -12.93
C TRP A 284 -0.18 25.20 -11.93
N GLY A 285 1.15 25.26 -11.76
CA GLY A 285 1.82 26.26 -10.91
C GLY A 285 1.85 25.94 -9.40
N TYR A 286 1.26 24.84 -8.94
CA TYR A 286 1.32 24.46 -7.52
C TYR A 286 2.68 23.90 -7.13
N PRO A 287 3.21 24.16 -5.91
CA PRO A 287 4.46 23.55 -5.46
C PRO A 287 4.40 22.02 -5.45
N ALA A 288 5.31 21.36 -6.18
CA ALA A 288 5.34 19.91 -6.34
C ALA A 288 6.06 19.19 -5.17
N LEU A 289 7.06 19.83 -4.57
CA LEU A 289 7.85 19.26 -3.47
C LEU A 289 7.51 19.91 -2.13
N GLY A 290 7.44 19.08 -1.07
CA GLY A 290 7.34 19.50 0.33
C GLY A 290 5.97 20.00 0.80
N ARG A 291 5.10 20.50 -0.09
CA ARG A 291 3.74 20.96 0.30
C ARG A 291 2.80 19.77 0.56
N ARG A 292 2.16 19.76 1.74
CA ARG A 292 1.10 18.78 2.06
C ARG A 292 -0.18 19.17 1.32
N SER A 293 -0.74 18.26 0.53
CA SER A 293 -1.93 18.49 -0.32
C SER A 293 -3.26 18.03 0.30
N ARG A 294 -3.23 17.32 1.43
CA ARG A 294 -4.45 16.90 2.12
C ARG A 294 -5.22 18.12 2.64
N LYS A 295 -6.51 18.21 2.34
CA LYS A 295 -7.41 19.26 2.86
C LYS A 295 -7.34 19.29 4.40
N ARG A 296 -7.21 20.50 4.96
CA ARG A 296 -7.27 20.71 6.41
C ARG A 296 -8.69 20.42 6.93
N ASN A 297 -8.81 20.01 8.19
CA ASN A 297 -10.09 19.77 8.88
C ASN A 297 -11.00 18.76 8.17
N LYS A 298 -10.41 17.68 7.62
CA LYS A 298 -11.22 16.60 7.04
C LYS A 298 -11.81 15.77 8.19
N TYR A 299 -13.08 15.36 8.12
CA TYR A 299 -13.73 14.54 9.16
C TYR A 299 -12.88 13.33 9.61
N SER A 300 -12.22 12.69 8.64
CA SER A 300 -11.40 11.49 8.86
C SER A 300 -10.07 11.76 9.57
N ASP A 301 -9.69 13.02 9.81
CA ASP A 301 -8.43 13.35 10.50
C ASP A 301 -8.47 12.85 11.96
N LYS A 302 -9.65 12.86 12.61
CA LYS A 302 -9.85 12.28 13.95
C LYS A 302 -9.57 10.78 14.03
N LEU A 303 -9.73 10.07 12.90
CA LEU A 303 -9.52 8.62 12.81
C LEU A 303 -8.05 8.25 12.53
N ILE A 304 -7.16 9.22 12.33
CA ILE A 304 -5.75 8.97 12.03
C ILE A 304 -4.92 9.32 13.26
N LEU A 305 -4.47 8.30 14.01
CA LEU A 305 -3.59 8.52 15.16
C LEU A 305 -2.22 9.02 14.72
N ARG A 306 -1.66 8.38 13.68
CA ARG A 306 -0.32 8.71 13.19
C ARG A 306 -0.27 8.67 11.69
N ARG A 307 0.15 9.78 11.06
CA ARG A 307 0.36 9.83 9.61
C ARG A 307 1.54 8.96 9.18
N ARG A 308 1.63 8.68 7.88
CA ARG A 308 2.78 7.97 7.28
C ARG A 308 4.09 8.56 7.78
N THR A 309 5.02 7.68 8.15
CA THR A 309 6.36 8.07 8.60
C THR A 309 7.09 8.80 7.48
N ASN A 310 7.67 9.96 7.80
CA ASN A 310 8.54 10.68 6.88
C ASN A 310 9.81 9.86 6.59
N HIS A 311 10.43 10.10 5.44
CA HIS A 311 11.63 9.39 4.99
C HIS A 311 12.77 9.41 6.03
N LEU A 312 12.96 10.54 6.74
CA LEU A 312 13.94 10.69 7.81
C LEU A 312 13.69 9.71 8.96
N LEU A 313 12.45 9.64 9.47
CA LEU A 313 12.11 8.72 10.55
C LEU A 313 12.25 7.26 10.14
N LYS A 314 12.00 6.94 8.87
CA LYS A 314 12.23 5.59 8.33
C LYS A 314 13.72 5.22 8.33
N LYS A 315 14.61 6.15 8.00
CA LYS A 315 16.08 5.94 8.07
C LYS A 315 16.54 5.73 9.51
N ILE A 316 16.10 6.60 10.43
CA ILE A 316 16.45 6.51 11.86
C ILE A 316 16.04 5.15 12.44
N ASN A 317 14.79 4.72 12.20
CA ASN A 317 14.34 3.41 12.69
C ASN A 317 15.16 2.24 12.11
N LYS A 318 15.60 2.34 10.86
CA LYS A 318 16.45 1.32 10.22
C LYS A 318 17.84 1.26 10.89
N LEU A 319 18.44 2.41 11.17
CA LEU A 319 19.72 2.53 11.85
C LEU A 319 19.63 2.01 13.30
N ASN A 320 18.58 2.38 14.03
CA ASN A 320 18.28 1.82 15.35
C ASN A 320 18.17 0.30 15.35
N THR A 321 17.53 -0.28 14.32
CA THR A 321 17.43 -1.75 14.20
C THR A 321 18.79 -2.41 13.92
N LYS A 322 19.74 -1.67 13.34
CA LYS A 322 21.10 -2.14 13.01
C LYS A 322 22.13 -1.77 14.09
N ALA A 323 21.73 -1.00 15.11
CA ALA A 323 22.61 -0.34 16.07
C ALA A 323 23.73 0.52 15.43
N GLU A 324 23.52 1.02 14.22
CA GLU A 324 24.47 1.87 13.48
C GLU A 324 24.18 3.36 13.76
N LYS A 325 25.21 4.19 13.95
CA LYS A 325 25.08 5.64 14.19
C LYS A 325 25.69 6.47 13.06
N GLU A 326 25.34 6.13 11.82
CA GLU A 326 25.78 6.88 10.64
C GLU A 326 25.16 8.28 10.55
N VAL A 327 25.87 9.20 9.89
CA VAL A 327 25.38 10.56 9.64
C VAL A 327 24.24 10.54 8.63
N ILE A 328 23.07 11.03 9.03
CA ILE A 328 21.86 11.01 8.19
C ILE A 328 21.73 12.31 7.41
N ILE A 329 21.93 12.25 6.10
CA ILE A 329 21.67 13.38 5.20
C ILE A 329 20.16 13.61 5.04
N SER A 330 19.72 14.85 5.29
CA SER A 330 18.32 15.25 5.27
C SER A 330 18.10 16.66 4.71
N TRP A 331 17.02 16.80 3.93
CA TRP A 331 16.45 18.09 3.53
C TRP A 331 15.23 18.48 4.39
N SER A 332 14.89 17.66 5.38
CA SER A 332 13.63 17.76 6.13
C SER A 332 13.71 18.74 7.31
N ARG A 333 14.03 20.01 7.03
CA ARG A 333 14.12 21.09 8.04
C ARG A 333 12.85 21.23 8.89
N ALA A 334 11.68 20.97 8.32
CA ALA A 334 10.39 21.10 9.01
C ALA A 334 10.00 19.86 9.84
N SER A 335 10.85 18.84 9.95
CA SER A 335 10.56 17.68 10.82
C SER A 335 10.82 18.03 12.28
N THR A 336 9.85 17.69 13.13
CA THR A 336 9.97 17.77 14.59
C THR A 336 10.87 16.65 15.10
N ILE A 337 11.76 16.99 16.03
CA ILE A 337 12.64 16.05 16.73
C ILE A 337 11.78 15.27 17.74
N ILE A 338 11.89 13.96 17.70
CA ILE A 338 11.18 13.05 18.62
C ILE A 338 12.21 12.20 19.39
N PRO A 339 11.84 11.63 20.54
CA PRO A 339 12.78 10.90 21.40
C PRO A 339 13.55 9.79 20.67
N THR A 340 12.93 9.13 19.69
CA THR A 340 13.60 8.07 18.91
C THR A 340 14.77 8.57 18.04
N MET A 341 14.99 9.88 17.93
CA MET A 341 16.08 10.49 17.17
C MET A 341 17.30 10.81 18.04
N ILE A 342 17.19 10.71 19.36
CA ILE A 342 18.28 11.01 20.29
C ILE A 342 19.49 10.11 19.98
N GLY A 343 20.70 10.67 20.08
CA GLY A 343 21.94 9.94 19.84
C GLY A 343 22.32 9.74 18.36
N HIS A 344 21.58 10.37 17.44
CA HIS A 344 21.88 10.34 16.00
C HIS A 344 22.45 11.68 15.54
N THR A 345 23.37 11.62 14.57
CA THR A 345 23.86 12.81 13.87
C THR A 345 23.07 13.00 12.57
N ILE A 346 22.33 14.09 12.45
CA ILE A 346 21.54 14.42 11.25
C ILE A 346 22.14 15.63 10.55
N ALA A 347 22.56 15.46 9.30
CA ALA A 347 23.08 16.52 8.45
C ALA A 347 21.95 17.23 7.69
N ILE A 348 21.60 18.43 8.14
CA ILE A 348 20.45 19.21 7.66
C ILE A 348 20.91 20.25 6.65
N HIS A 349 20.25 20.28 5.47
CA HIS A 349 20.59 21.23 4.42
C HIS A 349 20.29 22.69 4.84
N ASN A 350 21.26 23.59 4.72
CA ASN A 350 21.13 25.02 5.03
C ASN A 350 20.82 25.91 3.80
N GLY A 351 20.86 25.34 2.59
CA GLY A 351 20.73 26.06 1.32
C GLY A 351 21.91 25.88 0.38
N LYS A 352 23.09 25.54 0.92
CA LYS A 352 24.32 25.26 0.17
C LYS A 352 24.91 23.88 0.53
N GLU A 353 24.97 23.56 1.81
CA GLU A 353 25.58 22.34 2.34
C GLU A 353 24.71 21.69 3.42
N HIS A 354 25.12 20.50 3.87
CA HIS A 354 24.46 19.76 4.95
C HIS A 354 25.26 19.87 6.24
N LEU A 355 24.73 20.61 7.22
CA LEU A 355 25.37 20.79 8.52
C LEU A 355 24.99 19.65 9.48
N PRO A 356 25.95 18.85 9.98
CA PRO A 356 25.69 17.76 10.91
C PRO A 356 25.32 18.29 12.30
N ILE A 357 24.21 17.80 12.84
CA ILE A 357 23.76 18.08 14.21
C ILE A 357 23.60 16.77 14.96
N TYR A 358 24.25 16.68 16.11
CA TYR A 358 24.02 15.60 17.06
C TYR A 358 22.77 15.89 17.89
N ILE A 359 21.80 14.98 17.86
CA ILE A 359 20.52 15.18 18.55
C ILE A 359 20.65 14.75 20.01
N THR A 360 20.44 15.73 20.89
CA THR A 360 20.35 15.52 22.35
C THR A 360 18.89 15.56 22.81
N ASP A 361 18.64 15.08 24.03
CA ASP A 361 17.29 15.04 24.62
C ASP A 361 16.64 16.43 24.73
N ARG A 362 17.44 17.46 25.00
CA ARG A 362 16.99 18.87 25.08
C ARG A 362 16.42 19.41 23.76
N MET A 363 16.69 18.74 22.63
CA MET A 363 16.23 19.16 21.31
C MET A 363 14.86 18.58 20.95
N VAL A 364 14.33 17.64 21.75
CA VAL A 364 13.03 17.00 21.50
C VAL A 364 11.91 18.05 21.51
N GLY A 365 10.98 17.94 20.56
CA GLY A 365 9.86 18.88 20.39
C GLY A 365 10.15 20.06 19.47
N HIS A 366 11.42 20.43 19.28
CA HIS A 366 11.84 21.47 18.34
C HIS A 366 11.88 20.97 16.88
N LYS A 367 11.93 21.89 15.91
CA LYS A 367 12.14 21.52 14.49
C LYS A 367 13.62 21.43 14.19
N LEU A 368 14.02 20.43 13.40
CA LEU A 368 15.41 20.27 12.95
C LEU A 368 16.00 21.55 12.33
N GLY A 369 15.19 22.30 11.58
CA GLY A 369 15.62 23.53 10.93
C GLY A 369 15.85 24.72 11.86
N GLU A 370 15.46 24.66 13.13
CA GLU A 370 15.72 25.72 14.12
C GLU A 370 17.20 25.73 14.53
N PHE A 371 17.85 24.57 14.52
CA PHE A 371 19.27 24.41 14.88
C PHE A 371 20.23 24.62 13.71
N VAL A 372 19.72 24.81 12.50
CA VAL A 372 20.55 25.14 11.32
C VAL A 372 20.11 26.48 10.78
N PRO A 373 20.93 27.54 10.86
CA PRO A 373 20.59 28.81 10.22
C PRO A 373 20.47 28.61 8.70
N THR A 374 19.43 29.18 8.08
CA THR A 374 19.40 29.29 6.62
C THR A 374 20.35 30.40 6.20
N LEU A 375 21.18 30.16 5.20
CA LEU A 375 21.84 31.27 4.50
C LEU A 375 20.74 32.05 3.78
N ASN A 376 20.27 33.14 4.37
CA ASN A 376 19.45 34.10 3.65
C ASN A 376 20.31 34.62 2.50
N PHE A 377 19.96 34.27 1.26
CA PHE A 377 20.49 34.96 0.10
C PHE A 377 20.01 36.41 0.18
N ARG A 378 20.80 37.29 0.81
CA ARG A 378 20.72 38.72 0.55
C ARG A 378 21.08 38.85 -0.92
N GLY A 379 20.10 39.07 -1.77
CA GLY A 379 20.39 39.43 -3.15
C GLY A 379 21.39 40.57 -3.15
N HIS A 380 22.33 40.57 -4.09
CA HIS A 380 23.18 41.73 -4.30
C HIS A 380 22.26 42.97 -4.38
N ALA A 381 22.57 44.00 -3.59
CA ALA A 381 21.92 45.28 -3.75
C ALA A 381 22.05 45.64 -5.24
N LYS A 382 20.94 45.77 -5.95
CA LYS A 382 21.00 46.42 -7.25
C LYS A 382 21.45 47.84 -6.95
N ASN A 383 22.67 48.18 -7.35
CA ASN A 383 23.04 49.57 -7.52
C ASN A 383 22.10 50.11 -8.59
N ASP A 384 21.04 50.79 -8.15
CA ASP A 384 20.10 51.46 -9.04
C ASP A 384 20.77 52.75 -9.54
N THR A 385 21.82 52.60 -10.36
CA THR A 385 22.37 53.69 -11.15
C THR A 385 21.53 53.82 -12.42
N ARG A 386 20.25 54.16 -12.25
CA ARG A 386 19.51 54.90 -13.27
C ARG A 386 19.44 56.35 -12.79
N SER A 387 20.49 57.07 -13.15
CA SER A 387 20.47 58.53 -13.17
C SER A 387 19.26 58.99 -13.95
N ARG A 388 18.44 59.82 -13.30
CA ARG A 388 17.58 60.77 -13.98
C ARG A 388 18.45 61.58 -14.96
N ARG A 389 18.15 61.48 -16.24
CA ARG A 389 18.27 62.55 -17.23
C ARG A 389 17.27 62.29 -18.34
#